data_AF-A0A6J5JSY6-F1
#
_entry.id   AF-A0A6J5JSY6-F1
#
_cell.length_a   1.000
_cell.length_b   1.000
_cell.length_c   1.000
_cell.angle_alpha   90.00
_cell.angle_beta   90.00
_cell.angle_gamma   90.00
#
_symmetry.space_group_name_H-M   'P 1'
#
loop_
_entity.id
_entity.type
_entity.pdbx_description
1 polymer ?
#
loop_
_entity_poly.entity_id
_entity_poly.type
_entity_poly.pdbx_seq_one_letter_code
_entity_poly.pdbx_strand_id
1 'polypeptide(L)' 'MSLTATQQEQVKKAFPECHEEMARYLADGAKVVIGRQTDVSEVPPFAITVSGTDFWIDCCNTEAEAVHLCESLGLTVV' A
#
# COMPACT_ATOMS: atom_id res chain seq x y z
N MET A 1 6.65 -12.82 12.57
CA MET A 1 7.53 -11.67 12.26
C MET A 1 6.84 -10.42 12.74
N SER A 2 7.57 -9.45 13.30
CA SER A 2 6.98 -8.20 13.80
C SER A 2 7.13 -7.12 12.74
N LEU A 3 6.05 -6.38 12.47
CA LEU A 3 6.07 -5.23 11.57
C LEU A 3 7.00 -4.13 12.06
N THR A 4 7.63 -3.41 11.14
CA THR A 4 8.39 -2.18 11.44
C THR A 4 7.46 -1.06 11.92
N ALA A 5 8.01 -0.01 12.52
CA ALA A 5 7.22 1.14 12.95
C ALA A 5 6.42 1.77 11.79
N THR A 6 7.07 1.98 10.64
CA THR A 6 6.45 2.51 9.42
C THR A 6 5.32 1.62 8.93
N GLN A 7 5.52 0.29 8.93
CA GLN A 7 4.47 -0.65 8.53
C GLN A 7 3.28 -0.63 9.50
N GLN A 8 3.53 -0.51 10.81
CA GLN A 8 2.45 -0.38 11.80
C GLN A 8 1.67 0.92 11.63
N GLU A 9 2.32 2.02 11.28
CA GLU A 9 1.65 3.28 10.94
C GLU A 9 0.78 3.14 9.70
N GLN A 10 1.28 2.44 8.67
CA GLN A 10 0.48 2.16 7.46
C GLN A 10 -0.75 1.31 7.78
N VAL A 11 -0.61 0.27 8.61
CA VAL A 11 -1.76 -0.53 9.08
C VAL A 11 -2.80 0.35 9.77
N LYS A 12 -2.36 1.24 10.67
CA LYS A 12 -3.28 2.13 11.41
C LYS A 12 -3.99 3.15 10.52
N LYS A 13 -3.39 3.52 9.38
CA LYS A 13 -4.00 4.43 8.39
C LYS A 13 -5.16 3.76 7.66
N ALA A 14 -5.11 2.44 7.48
CA ALA A 14 -6.18 1.68 6.86
C ALA A 14 -7.42 1.58 7.76
N PHE A 15 -8.55 1.25 7.15
CA PHE A 15 -9.77 0.95 7.90
C PHE A 15 -9.53 -0.24 8.86
N PRO A 16 -10.09 -0.21 10.10
CA PRO A 16 -9.85 -1.24 11.11
C PRO A 16 -10.07 -2.68 10.63
N GLU A 17 -11.07 -2.91 9.79
CA GLU A 17 -11.37 -4.21 9.19
C GLU A 17 -10.27 -4.73 8.26
N CYS A 18 -9.45 -3.84 7.68
CA CYS A 18 -8.34 -4.21 6.80
C CYS A 18 -7.02 -4.38 7.56
N HIS A 19 -6.96 -4.14 8.88
CA HIS A 19 -5.70 -4.10 9.62
C HIS A 19 -4.94 -5.44 9.57
N GLU A 20 -5.66 -6.55 9.75
CA GLU A 20 -5.07 -7.88 9.73
C GLU A 20 -4.50 -8.23 8.35
N GLU A 21 -5.27 -7.96 7.30
CA GLU A 21 -4.86 -8.26 5.92
C GLU A 21 -3.71 -7.34 5.46
N MET A 22 -3.79 -6.04 5.74
CA MET A 22 -2.70 -5.09 5.49
C MET A 22 -1.41 -5.52 6.21
N ALA A 23 -1.51 -5.87 7.50
CA ALA A 23 -0.36 -6.34 8.27
C ALA A 23 0.28 -7.58 7.65
N ARG A 24 -0.54 -8.50 7.14
CA ARG A 24 -0.04 -9.69 6.45
C ARG A 24 0.73 -9.35 5.18
N TYR A 25 0.17 -8.53 4.29
CA TYR A 25 0.86 -8.15 3.06
C TYR A 25 2.18 -7.39 3.31
N LEU A 26 2.20 -6.51 4.31
CA LEU A 26 3.41 -5.78 4.70
C LEU A 26 4.45 -6.72 5.30
N ALA A 27 4.05 -7.67 6.15
CA ALA A 27 4.95 -8.65 6.75
C ALA A 27 5.57 -9.60 5.70
N ASP A 28 4.79 -9.97 4.68
CA ASP A 28 5.21 -10.87 3.61
C ASP A 28 6.04 -10.15 2.52
N GLY A 29 6.17 -8.82 2.58
CA GLY A 29 6.87 -8.02 1.55
C GLY A 29 6.18 -8.14 0.19
N ALA A 30 4.86 -7.97 0.18
CA ALA A 30 4.03 -8.23 -0.99
C ALA A 30 4.52 -7.50 -2.26
N LYS A 31 4.24 -8.13 -3.41
CA LYS A 31 4.41 -7.49 -4.71
C LYS A 31 3.24 -6.56 -4.95
N VAL A 32 3.51 -5.37 -5.47
CA VAL A 32 2.51 -4.33 -5.71
C VAL A 32 2.65 -3.75 -7.11
N VAL A 33 1.53 -3.26 -7.63
CA VAL A 33 1.45 -2.52 -8.88
C VAL A 33 1.05 -1.09 -8.56
N ILE A 34 1.72 -0.13 -9.19
CA ILE A 34 1.35 1.28 -9.11
C ILE A 34 0.58 1.63 -10.38
N GLY A 35 -0.65 2.09 -10.21
CA GLY A 35 -1.53 2.42 -11.32
C GLY A 35 -2.26 3.72 -11.09
N ARG A 36 -2.68 4.36 -12.18
CA ARG A 36 -3.56 5.53 -12.08
C ARG A 36 -4.97 5.05 -11.74
N GLN A 37 -5.52 5.45 -10.60
CA GLN A 37 -6.88 5.14 -10.19
C GLN A 37 -7.85 6.22 -10.66
N THR A 38 -9.06 5.81 -11.05
CA THR A 38 -10.14 6.71 -11.48
C THR A 38 -11.44 6.47 -10.73
N ASP A 39 -11.42 5.56 -9.75
CA ASP A 39 -12.62 5.09 -9.05
C ASP A 39 -13.06 6.06 -7.96
N VAL A 40 -12.11 6.74 -7.33
CA VAL A 40 -12.36 7.65 -6.21
C VAL A 40 -11.69 9.00 -6.49
N SER A 41 -12.48 10.02 -6.80
CA SER A 41 -11.97 11.36 -7.12
C SER A 41 -11.40 12.12 -5.92
N GLU A 42 -11.75 11.69 -4.69
CA GLU A 42 -11.35 12.35 -3.44
C GLU A 42 -9.98 11.91 -2.93
N VAL A 43 -9.41 10.85 -3.51
CA VAL A 43 -8.08 10.35 -3.15
C VAL A 43 -7.07 10.65 -4.25
N PRO A 44 -5.77 10.66 -3.94
CA PRO A 44 -4.74 10.89 -4.93
C PRO A 44 -4.81 9.95 -6.15
N PRO A 45 -4.32 10.37 -7.32
CA PRO A 45 -4.54 9.66 -8.58
C PRO A 45 -3.71 8.39 -8.76
N PHE A 46 -2.67 8.13 -7.95
CA PHE A 46 -1.87 6.91 -8.06
C PHE A 46 -2.17 5.96 -6.91
N ALA A 47 -2.72 4.79 -7.20
CA ALA A 47 -2.97 3.75 -6.21
C ALA A 47 -1.85 2.71 -6.21
N ILE A 48 -1.49 2.25 -5.01
CA ILE A 48 -0.62 1.09 -4.78
C ILE A 48 -1.53 -0.11 -4.49
N THR A 49 -1.56 -1.09 -5.39
CA THR A 49 -2.41 -2.28 -5.27
C THR A 49 -1.56 -3.53 -5.14
N VAL A 50 -1.95 -4.46 -4.27
CA VAL A 50 -1.27 -5.76 -4.18
C VAL A 50 -1.45 -6.54 -5.48
N SER A 51 -0.35 -7.02 -6.05
CA SER A 51 -0.34 -7.68 -7.34
C SER A 51 -1.16 -8.97 -7.29
N GLY A 52 -2.14 -9.10 -8.20
CA GLY A 52 -3.03 -10.24 -8.26
C GLY A 52 -4.23 -10.16 -7.29
N THR A 53 -4.44 -9.02 -6.64
CA THR A 53 -5.63 -8.76 -5.81
C THR A 53 -6.18 -7.36 -6.08
N ASP A 54 -7.35 -7.06 -5.55
CA ASP A 54 -7.95 -5.72 -5.57
C ASP A 54 -7.63 -4.93 -4.28
N PHE A 55 -6.66 -5.39 -3.48
CA PHE A 55 -6.35 -4.80 -2.18
C PHE A 55 -5.44 -3.58 -2.32
N TRP A 56 -5.90 -2.42 -1.85
CA TRP A 56 -5.16 -1.16 -1.92
C TRP A 56 -4.33 -0.93 -0.65
N ILE A 57 -3.04 -0.64 -0.83
CA ILE A 57 -2.12 -0.29 0.25
C ILE A 57 -2.24 1.19 0.59
N ASP A 58 -2.20 2.06 -0.43
CA ASP A 58 -2.33 3.51 -0.28
C ASP A 58 -2.59 4.20 -1.63
N CYS A 59 -2.84 5.52 -1.59
CA CYS A 59 -2.87 6.40 -2.76
C CYS A 59 -1.89 7.58 -2.58
N CYS A 60 -1.18 7.95 -3.65
CA CYS A 60 -0.18 9.02 -3.68
C CYS A 60 -0.43 10.01 -4.83
N ASN A 61 0.10 11.24 -4.71
CA ASN A 61 -0.13 12.29 -5.70
C ASN A 61 0.69 12.07 -6.97
N THR A 62 1.84 11.42 -6.82
CA THR A 62 2.74 11.10 -7.92
C THR A 62 3.17 9.63 -7.87
N GLU A 63 3.55 9.09 -9.03
CA GLU A 63 4.15 7.75 -9.13
C GLU A 63 5.43 7.64 -8.30
N ALA A 64 6.26 8.68 -8.28
CA ALA A 64 7.50 8.71 -7.51
C ALA A 64 7.25 8.62 -6.00
N GLU A 65 6.23 9.30 -5.48
CA GLU A 65 5.80 9.16 -4.08
C GLU A 65 5.34 7.74 -3.77
N ALA A 66 4.58 7.13 -4.68
CA ALA A 66 4.11 5.76 -4.52
C ALA A 66 5.26 4.74 -4.48
N VAL A 67 6.24 4.88 -5.37
CA VAL A 67 7.45 4.04 -5.38
C VAL A 67 8.22 4.20 -4.06
N HIS A 68 8.44 5.44 -3.62
CA HIS A 68 9.16 5.70 -2.37
C HIS A 68 8.45 5.12 -1.14
N LEU A 69 7.12 5.23 -1.10
CA LEU A 69 6.30 4.62 -0.06
C LEU A 69 6.46 3.08 -0.07
N CYS A 70 6.37 2.44 -1.24
CA CYS A 70 6.58 0.99 -1.37
C CYS A 70 7.95 0.56 -0.83
N GLU A 71 9.02 1.27 -1.19
CA GLU A 71 10.38 0.99 -0.71
C GLU A 71 10.47 1.10 0.82
N SER A 72 9.90 2.16 1.40
CA SER A 72 9.90 2.38 2.85
C SER A 72 9.12 1.31 3.63
N LEU A 73 8.13 0.69 2.97
CA LEU A 73 7.29 -0.38 3.53
C LEU A 73 7.88 -1.77 3.27
N GLY A 74 8.97 -1.88 2.51
CA GLY A 74 9.57 -3.17 2.15
C GLY A 74 8.78 -3.94 1.09
N LEU A 75 7.99 -3.25 0.28
CA LEU A 75 7.19 -3.83 -0.81
C LEU A 75 7.99 -3.84 -2.12
N THR A 76 7.64 -4.76 -3.02
CA THR A 76 8.29 -4.87 -4.34
C THR A 76 7.33 -4.41 -5.44
N VAL A 77 7.68 -3.34 -6.15
CA VAL A 77 6.91 -2.87 -7.32
C VAL A 77 7.19 -3.80 -8.52
N VAL A 78 6.15 -4.24 -9.24
CA VAL A 78 6.22 -5.14 -10.40
C VAL A 78 5.44 -4.66 -11.61
#